data_AF-A0A430Q594-F1
#
_entry.id   AF-A0A430Q594-F1
#
_cell.length_a   1.000
_cell.length_b   1.000
_cell.length_c   1.000
_cell.angle_alpha   90.00
_cell.angle_beta   90.00
_cell.angle_gamma   90.00
#
_symmetry.space_group_name_H-M   'P 1'
#
loop_
_entity.id
_entity.type
_entity.pdbx_description
1 polymer ?
#
loop_
_entity_poly.entity_id
_entity_poly.type
_entity_poly.pdbx_seq_one_letter_code
_entity_poly.pdbx_strand_id
1 'polypeptide(L)'
;MQVSPVDGEVLHCGPINSKNAVLEQIKGVRYSLDEFLGPVGSIESLNGKKSDCTLYQCVIYLAPGDYHRFHSPVEWSPTVRRHFPGRLLSVRPNIAGRLPGLYTINERVVYLGEWDHGLMSFAAVGAFGVGNIHVNIDPTLITNKKEDNALRFRSSTTSKMINQEYKPPYLEAIFNGEMKLKKGDELGCFRLGSTVVLVFEAPTNKLKWCVKPGQRVKLGEPIIMDC
;
A
#
# COMPACT_ATOMS: atom_id res chain seq x y z
N MET A 1 7.34 -7.19 16.13
CA MET A 1 7.32 -8.27 15.09
C MET A 1 6.17 -8.08 14.11
N GLN A 2 6.49 -8.04 12.81
CA GLN A 2 5.53 -7.93 11.70
C GLN A 2 5.48 -9.23 10.89
N VAL A 3 4.28 -9.66 10.48
CA VAL A 3 4.05 -10.88 9.68
C VAL A 3 3.52 -10.57 8.29
N SER A 4 3.60 -11.54 7.39
CA SER A 4 3.03 -11.43 6.06
C SER A 4 1.52 -11.29 6.12
N PRO A 5 0.94 -10.24 5.52
CA PRO A 5 -0.50 -10.05 5.48
C PRO A 5 -1.20 -10.95 4.46
N VAL A 6 -0.45 -11.63 3.59
CA VAL A 6 -0.95 -12.36 2.42
C VAL A 6 -0.07 -13.57 2.11
N ASP A 7 -0.58 -14.46 1.26
CA ASP A 7 0.23 -15.40 0.49
C ASP A 7 0.76 -14.69 -0.76
N GLY A 8 2.05 -14.85 -1.10
CA GLY A 8 2.58 -14.22 -2.30
C GLY A 8 4.09 -14.32 -2.48
N GLU A 9 4.62 -13.50 -3.38
CA GLU A 9 6.05 -13.31 -3.63
C GLU A 9 6.47 -11.90 -3.22
N VAL A 10 7.51 -11.80 -2.38
CA VAL A 10 8.11 -10.52 -1.99
C VAL A 10 8.85 -9.95 -3.20
N LEU A 11 8.36 -8.87 -3.79
CA LEU A 11 9.01 -8.21 -4.93
C LEU A 11 10.13 -7.28 -4.49
N HIS A 12 9.93 -6.61 -3.35
CA HIS A 12 10.90 -5.70 -2.78
C HIS A 12 10.65 -5.55 -1.27
N CYS A 13 11.72 -5.37 -0.49
CA CYS A 13 11.64 -5.03 0.91
C CYS A 13 12.92 -4.30 1.37
N GLY A 14 12.79 -3.27 2.19
CA GLY A 14 13.94 -2.50 2.67
C GLY A 14 13.61 -1.08 3.11
N PRO A 15 14.62 -0.31 3.55
CA PRO A 15 14.43 1.08 3.96
C PRO A 15 14.10 1.97 2.76
N ILE A 16 13.24 2.96 2.99
CA ILE A 16 12.96 4.04 2.06
C ILE A 16 13.93 5.18 2.35
N ASN A 17 14.55 5.74 1.30
CA ASN A 17 15.38 6.91 1.47
C ASN A 17 14.50 8.16 1.67
N SER A 18 14.38 8.61 2.92
CA SER A 18 13.57 9.77 3.31
C SER A 18 13.95 11.07 2.60
N LYS A 19 15.19 11.20 2.08
CA LYS A 19 15.62 12.42 1.37
C LYS A 19 14.97 12.58 0.00
N ASN A 20 14.57 11.48 -0.63
CA ASN A 20 14.02 11.50 -1.98
C ASN A 20 12.53 11.11 -2.02
N ALA A 21 11.97 10.59 -0.91
CA ALA A 21 10.57 10.14 -0.82
C ALA A 21 10.16 9.22 -1.99
N VAL A 22 11.03 8.25 -2.33
CA VAL A 22 10.83 7.33 -3.45
C VAL A 22 10.67 5.90 -2.96
N LEU A 23 9.59 5.26 -3.39
CA LEU A 23 9.33 3.84 -3.20
C LEU A 23 9.96 3.01 -4.34
N GLU A 24 10.29 1.75 -4.04
CA GLU A 24 10.82 0.81 -5.04
C GLU A 24 9.77 -0.27 -5.32
N GLN A 25 9.43 -0.42 -6.60
CA GLN A 25 8.41 -1.35 -7.09
C GLN A 25 9.00 -2.74 -7.23
N ILE A 26 9.99 -2.89 -8.11
CA ILE A 26 10.75 -4.12 -8.32
C ILE A 26 12.03 -3.78 -9.09
N LYS A 27 13.16 -4.40 -8.76
CA LYS A 27 14.44 -4.31 -9.52
C LYS A 27 14.84 -2.85 -9.87
N GLY A 28 14.70 -1.92 -8.93
CA GLY A 28 15.11 -0.51 -9.10
C GLY A 28 14.12 0.38 -9.84
N VAL A 29 12.98 -0.15 -10.32
CA VAL A 29 11.87 0.68 -10.80
C VAL A 29 11.25 1.40 -9.60
N ARG A 30 11.09 2.71 -9.73
CA ARG A 30 10.79 3.62 -8.62
C ARG A 30 9.54 4.45 -8.88
N TYR A 31 8.89 4.92 -7.82
CA TYR A 31 7.72 5.79 -7.87
C TYR A 31 7.63 6.69 -6.62
N SER A 32 6.91 7.79 -6.72
CA SER A 32 6.82 8.78 -5.63
C SER A 32 5.99 8.26 -4.46
N LEU A 33 6.49 8.43 -3.23
CA LEU A 33 5.78 8.13 -1.99
C LEU A 33 4.52 8.99 -1.86
N ASP A 34 4.63 10.29 -2.13
CA ASP A 34 3.51 11.23 -2.04
C ASP A 34 2.46 10.97 -3.12
N GLU A 35 2.89 10.58 -4.32
CA GLU A 35 1.95 10.20 -5.37
C GLU A 35 1.21 8.91 -4.99
N PHE A 36 1.88 7.99 -4.30
CA PHE A 36 1.32 6.70 -3.89
C PHE A 36 0.41 6.78 -2.66
N LEU A 37 0.87 7.41 -1.58
CA LEU A 37 0.14 7.53 -0.32
C LEU A 37 -0.78 8.77 -0.29
N GLY A 38 -0.61 9.70 -1.22
CA GLY A 38 -1.14 11.07 -1.11
C GLY A 38 -0.24 11.93 -0.21
N PRO A 39 -0.42 13.27 -0.17
CA PRO A 39 0.33 14.16 0.70
C PRO A 39 0.41 13.63 2.13
N VAL A 40 1.63 13.30 2.54
CA VAL A 40 1.95 12.79 3.88
C VAL A 40 2.26 13.96 4.83
N GLY A 41 2.07 15.21 4.40
CA GLY A 41 2.48 16.45 5.11
C GLY A 41 1.96 16.64 6.55
N SER A 42 1.15 15.73 7.07
CA SER A 42 0.70 15.64 8.46
C SER A 42 1.45 14.58 9.31
N ILE A 43 2.27 13.70 8.73
CA ILE A 43 3.00 12.64 9.46
C ILE A 43 4.32 13.17 10.06
N GLU A 44 4.86 14.27 9.55
CA GLU A 44 5.87 15.05 10.29
C GLU A 44 5.27 15.72 11.54
N SER A 45 3.95 15.96 11.57
CA SER A 45 3.24 16.59 12.70
C SER A 45 2.60 15.60 13.68
N LEU A 46 2.46 14.32 13.31
CA LEU A 46 2.18 13.21 14.25
C LEU A 46 3.45 12.72 14.95
N ASN A 47 4.61 13.18 14.48
CA ASN A 47 5.91 12.85 15.04
C ASN A 47 6.25 13.72 16.25
N GLY A 48 5.85 13.25 17.43
CA GLY A 48 6.72 13.38 18.59
C GLY A 48 8.04 12.65 18.28
N LYS A 49 9.03 13.37 17.74
CA LYS A 49 10.38 12.93 17.37
C LYS A 49 10.86 11.68 18.15
N LYS A 50 10.60 10.48 17.64
CA LYS A 50 11.38 9.28 18.00
C LYS A 50 12.58 9.26 17.06
N SER A 51 13.70 9.83 17.52
CA SER A 51 14.92 10.11 16.74
C SER A 51 15.62 8.89 16.09
N ASP A 52 15.12 7.67 16.29
CA ASP A 52 15.76 6.42 15.87
C ASP A 52 14.94 5.58 14.87
N CYS A 53 13.79 6.08 14.38
CA CYS A 53 12.96 5.34 13.43
C CYS A 53 13.30 5.69 11.96
N THR A 54 13.29 4.67 11.11
CA THR A 54 13.43 4.77 9.65
C THR A 54 12.16 4.27 8.99
N LEU A 55 11.81 4.84 7.85
CA LEU A 55 10.69 4.39 7.04
C LEU A 55 11.12 3.19 6.18
N TYR A 56 10.32 2.13 6.16
CA TYR A 56 10.55 0.90 5.40
C TYR A 56 9.37 0.62 4.47
N GLN A 57 9.63 -0.21 3.45
CA GLN A 57 8.61 -0.75 2.56
C GLN A 57 8.71 -2.27 2.44
N CYS A 58 7.58 -2.91 2.14
CA CYS A 58 7.51 -4.29 1.68
C CYS A 58 6.42 -4.41 0.61
N VAL A 59 6.79 -4.91 -0.57
CA VAL A 59 5.90 -5.10 -1.72
C VAL A 59 5.71 -6.60 -1.93
N ILE A 60 4.46 -7.07 -1.87
CA ILE A 60 4.11 -8.49 -1.99
C ILE A 60 3.10 -8.66 -3.13
N TYR A 61 3.45 -9.47 -4.11
CA TYR A 61 2.60 -9.82 -5.23
C TYR A 61 1.84 -11.11 -4.98
N LEU A 62 0.53 -11.08 -5.20
CA LEU A 62 -0.36 -12.23 -5.12
C LEU A 62 -0.62 -12.75 -6.54
N ALA A 63 -0.12 -13.93 -6.85
CA ALA A 63 -0.39 -14.62 -8.10
C ALA A 63 -1.82 -15.20 -8.09
N PRO A 64 -2.44 -15.49 -9.26
CA PRO A 64 -3.82 -15.98 -9.32
C PRO A 64 -4.13 -17.25 -8.51
N GLY A 65 -3.12 -18.09 -8.22
CA GLY A 65 -3.26 -19.29 -7.41
C GLY A 65 -3.09 -19.09 -5.91
N ASP A 66 -2.79 -17.88 -5.45
CA ASP A 66 -2.54 -17.57 -4.04
C ASP A 66 -3.85 -17.32 -3.28
N TYR A 67 -3.77 -17.29 -1.95
CA TYR A 67 -4.87 -16.85 -1.10
C TYR A 67 -5.03 -15.32 -1.19
N HIS A 68 -6.18 -14.85 -1.66
CA HIS A 68 -6.41 -13.43 -2.00
C HIS A 68 -7.12 -12.62 -0.90
N ARG A 69 -7.27 -13.18 0.31
CA ARG A 69 -7.64 -12.34 1.46
C ARG A 69 -6.38 -11.81 2.10
N PHE A 70 -6.46 -10.60 2.60
CA PHE A 70 -5.34 -9.92 3.23
C PHE A 70 -5.70 -9.50 4.64
N HIS A 71 -4.70 -9.60 5.50
CA HIS A 71 -4.84 -9.51 6.94
C HIS A 71 -3.95 -8.40 7.49
N SER A 72 -4.22 -8.00 8.72
CA SER A 72 -3.38 -7.04 9.42
C SER A 72 -2.01 -7.66 9.75
N PRO A 73 -0.90 -7.05 9.29
CA PRO A 73 0.44 -7.59 9.51
C PRO A 73 0.97 -7.34 10.93
N VAL A 74 0.34 -6.42 11.65
CA VAL A 74 0.67 -5.98 13.03
C VAL A 74 -0.61 -5.63 13.79
N GLU A 75 -0.49 -5.29 15.06
CA GLU A 75 -1.51 -4.52 15.76
C GLU A 75 -1.34 -3.03 15.43
N TRP A 76 -2.41 -2.38 14.96
CA TRP A 76 -2.39 -0.96 14.56
C TRP A 76 -3.81 -0.39 14.45
N SER A 77 -3.91 0.94 14.37
CA SER A 77 -5.19 1.65 14.26
C SER A 77 -5.20 2.55 13.01
N PRO A 78 -5.86 2.13 11.92
CA PRO A 78 -6.10 3.01 10.77
C PRO A 78 -6.92 4.25 11.17
N THR A 79 -6.42 5.43 10.80
CA THR A 79 -7.09 6.72 11.05
C THR A 79 -7.57 7.38 9.77
N VAL A 80 -6.95 7.05 8.63
CA VAL A 80 -7.31 7.62 7.32
C VAL A 80 -7.35 6.53 6.26
N ARG A 81 -8.35 6.58 5.39
CA ARG A 81 -8.36 5.87 4.11
C ARG A 81 -8.30 6.85 2.96
N ARG A 82 -7.40 6.59 2.02
CA ARG A 82 -7.38 7.23 0.70
C ARG A 82 -7.64 6.20 -0.38
N HIS A 83 -8.73 6.37 -1.12
CA HIS A 83 -9.03 5.59 -2.32
C HIS A 83 -8.60 6.39 -3.53
N PHE A 84 -7.72 5.81 -4.36
CA PHE A 84 -7.23 6.40 -5.60
C PHE A 84 -7.88 5.65 -6.75
N PRO A 85 -8.91 6.21 -7.40
CA PRO A 85 -9.43 5.66 -8.64
C PRO A 85 -8.35 5.64 -9.71
N GLY A 86 -8.26 4.56 -10.47
CA GLY A 86 -7.17 4.39 -11.44
C GLY A 86 -7.44 3.30 -12.46
N ARG A 87 -6.40 2.95 -13.21
CA ARG A 87 -6.44 1.84 -14.17
C ARG A 87 -6.38 0.49 -13.46
N LEU A 88 -6.51 -0.58 -14.22
CA LEU A 88 -6.33 -1.94 -13.74
C LEU A 88 -5.32 -2.65 -14.65
N LEU A 89 -4.09 -2.16 -14.67
CA LEU A 89 -3.00 -2.77 -15.42
C LEU A 89 -2.51 -4.02 -14.69
N SER A 90 -1.89 -4.95 -15.42
CA SER A 90 -1.38 -6.18 -14.80
C SER A 90 -0.18 -5.90 -13.92
N VAL A 91 -0.23 -6.39 -12.68
CA VAL A 91 0.83 -6.25 -11.66
C VAL A 91 1.83 -7.42 -11.65
N ARG A 92 1.76 -8.34 -12.62
CA ARG A 92 2.73 -9.42 -12.77
C ARG A 92 4.18 -8.87 -12.74
N PRO A 93 5.13 -9.57 -12.10
CA PRO A 93 6.51 -9.07 -11.90
C PRO A 93 7.20 -8.60 -13.19
N ASN A 94 7.01 -9.31 -14.30
CA ASN A 94 7.60 -8.94 -15.60
C ASN A 94 7.06 -7.61 -16.15
N ILE A 95 5.81 -7.27 -15.86
CA ILE A 95 5.19 -6.00 -16.29
C ILE A 95 5.54 -4.89 -15.31
N ALA A 96 5.47 -5.17 -14.00
CA ALA A 96 5.90 -4.25 -12.96
C ALA A 96 7.37 -3.83 -13.13
N GLY A 97 8.26 -4.74 -13.58
CA GLY A 97 9.65 -4.39 -13.86
C GLY A 97 9.87 -3.52 -15.10
N ARG A 98 8.85 -3.29 -15.93
CA ARG A 98 8.95 -2.52 -17.18
C ARG A 98 8.14 -1.23 -17.18
N LEU A 99 7.16 -1.09 -16.31
CA LEU A 99 6.30 0.09 -16.23
C LEU A 99 6.53 0.86 -14.91
N PRO A 100 7.36 1.92 -14.92
CA PRO A 100 7.48 2.84 -13.81
C PRO A 100 6.13 3.44 -13.42
N GLY A 101 5.88 3.59 -12.12
CA GLY A 101 4.63 4.16 -11.60
C GLY A 101 3.39 3.27 -11.79
N LEU A 102 3.55 1.97 -12.14
CA LEU A 102 2.41 1.06 -12.30
C LEU A 102 1.45 1.13 -11.10
N TYR A 103 1.98 1.12 -9.87
CA TYR A 103 1.17 1.16 -8.66
C TYR A 103 0.47 2.50 -8.42
N THR A 104 1.00 3.62 -8.93
CA THR A 104 0.35 4.94 -8.81
C THR A 104 -0.73 5.13 -9.88
N ILE A 105 -0.57 4.47 -11.03
CA ILE A 105 -1.54 4.45 -12.13
C ILE A 105 -2.75 3.56 -11.81
N ASN A 106 -2.52 2.44 -11.11
CA ASN A 106 -3.58 1.50 -10.79
C ASN A 106 -4.51 2.02 -9.70
N GLU A 107 -5.77 1.61 -9.77
CA GLU A 107 -6.73 1.77 -8.70
C GLU A 107 -6.18 1.11 -7.43
N ARG A 108 -6.19 1.85 -6.33
CA ARG A 108 -5.68 1.36 -5.05
C ARG A 108 -6.40 2.00 -3.89
N VAL A 109 -6.34 1.34 -2.75
CA VAL A 109 -6.86 1.84 -1.48
C VAL A 109 -5.74 1.77 -0.46
N VAL A 110 -5.48 2.89 0.19
CA VAL A 110 -4.42 3.07 1.18
C VAL A 110 -5.06 3.37 2.51
N TYR A 111 -4.78 2.56 3.52
CA TYR A 111 -5.07 2.84 4.91
C TYR A 111 -3.80 3.36 5.58
N LEU A 112 -3.93 4.46 6.31
CA LEU A 112 -2.86 5.13 7.05
C LEU A 112 -3.27 5.18 8.52
N GLY A 113 -2.32 4.98 9.42
CA GLY A 113 -2.57 5.00 10.85
C GLY A 113 -1.28 4.80 11.63
N GLU A 114 -1.43 4.37 12.88
CA GLU A 114 -0.30 4.20 13.79
C GLU A 114 -0.21 2.77 14.33
N TRP A 115 1.03 2.31 14.47
CA TRP A 115 1.42 1.10 15.19
C TRP A 115 2.51 1.45 16.22
N ASP A 116 3.03 0.47 16.95
CA ASP A 116 3.98 0.67 18.07
C ASP A 116 5.21 1.55 17.75
N HIS A 117 5.61 1.62 16.48
CA HIS A 117 6.79 2.34 16.03
C HIS A 117 6.50 3.62 15.21
N GLY A 118 5.24 4.03 15.11
CA GLY A 118 4.85 5.26 14.41
C GLY A 118 3.91 4.96 13.25
N LEU A 119 4.19 5.52 12.07
CA LEU A 119 3.38 5.32 10.87
C LEU A 119 3.27 3.84 10.48
N MET A 120 2.05 3.39 10.19
CA MET A 120 1.76 2.20 9.41
C MET A 120 0.86 2.57 8.23
N SER A 121 1.22 2.07 7.05
CA SER A 121 0.40 2.14 5.86
C SER A 121 0.22 0.75 5.26
N PHE A 122 -1.03 0.47 4.93
CA PHE A 122 -1.43 -0.72 4.21
C PHE A 122 -2.12 -0.31 2.90
N ALA A 123 -1.49 -0.61 1.77
CA ALA A 123 -2.06 -0.32 0.46
C ALA A 123 -2.43 -1.62 -0.27
N ALA A 124 -3.70 -1.70 -0.66
CA ALA A 124 -4.24 -2.73 -1.54
C ALA A 124 -4.30 -2.18 -2.97
N VAL A 125 -3.53 -2.75 -3.90
CA VAL A 125 -3.44 -2.30 -5.30
C VAL A 125 -4.16 -3.30 -6.20
N GLY A 126 -5.18 -2.79 -6.92
CA GLY A 126 -5.94 -3.56 -7.90
C GLY A 126 -5.12 -3.87 -9.15
N ALA A 127 -5.58 -4.83 -9.96
CA ALA A 127 -4.93 -5.20 -11.21
C ALA A 127 -5.93 -5.68 -12.27
N PHE A 128 -5.41 -5.99 -13.46
CA PHE A 128 -6.21 -6.44 -14.60
C PHE A 128 -7.08 -7.68 -14.26
N GLY A 129 -8.38 -7.60 -14.55
CA GLY A 129 -9.35 -8.64 -14.20
C GLY A 129 -9.85 -8.57 -12.75
N VAL A 130 -9.37 -7.59 -11.97
CA VAL A 130 -9.56 -7.50 -10.51
C VAL A 130 -9.97 -6.09 -10.16
N GLY A 131 -11.25 -5.79 -10.37
CA GLY A 131 -11.75 -4.46 -10.05
C GLY A 131 -12.04 -4.26 -8.57
N ASN A 132 -12.55 -5.29 -7.88
CA ASN A 132 -13.15 -5.07 -6.57
C ASN A 132 -12.17 -5.41 -5.44
N ILE A 133 -11.64 -4.35 -4.81
CA ILE A 133 -10.99 -4.41 -3.50
C ILE A 133 -12.10 -4.25 -2.47
N HIS A 134 -12.28 -5.28 -1.64
CA HIS A 134 -13.25 -5.26 -0.55
C HIS A 134 -12.52 -5.19 0.78
N VAL A 135 -12.99 -4.34 1.69
CA VAL A 135 -12.43 -4.18 3.05
C VAL A 135 -13.57 -4.34 4.03
N ASN A 136 -13.51 -5.39 4.85
CA ASN A 136 -14.63 -5.82 5.69
C ASN A 136 -15.01 -4.76 6.72
N ILE A 137 -14.01 -4.07 7.25
CA ILE A 137 -14.15 -3.07 8.30
C ILE A 137 -14.42 -1.65 7.77
N ASP A 138 -14.50 -1.48 6.46
CA ASP A 138 -14.83 -0.22 5.80
C ASP A 138 -15.95 -0.45 4.78
N PRO A 139 -17.21 -0.60 5.24
CA PRO A 139 -18.34 -0.85 4.35
C PRO A 139 -18.66 0.34 3.43
N THR A 140 -18.07 1.52 3.69
CA THR A 140 -18.27 2.72 2.87
C THR A 140 -17.38 2.74 1.62
N LEU A 141 -16.34 1.90 1.59
CA LEU A 141 -15.46 1.78 0.44
C LEU A 141 -16.17 1.06 -0.71
N ILE A 142 -16.26 1.75 -1.84
CA ILE A 142 -16.73 1.18 -3.10
C ILE A 142 -15.64 1.38 -4.15
N THR A 143 -15.01 0.29 -4.55
CA THR A 143 -14.00 0.27 -5.62
C THR A 143 -14.59 -0.16 -6.95
N ASN A 144 -13.88 0.12 -8.04
CA ASN A 144 -14.25 -0.27 -9.39
C ASN A 144 -15.64 0.24 -9.80
N LYS A 145 -15.91 1.51 -9.48
CA LYS A 145 -17.13 2.18 -9.93
C LYS A 145 -17.12 2.33 -11.44
N LYS A 146 -18.30 2.21 -12.05
CA LYS A 146 -18.46 2.41 -13.50
C LYS A 146 -18.13 3.84 -13.91
N GLU A 147 -18.39 4.82 -13.04
CA GLU A 147 -18.05 6.23 -13.27
C GLU A 147 -16.53 6.44 -13.44
N ASP A 148 -15.73 5.65 -12.74
CA ASP A 148 -14.26 5.72 -12.80
C ASP A 148 -13.69 5.08 -14.08
N ASN A 149 -14.52 4.44 -14.91
CA ASN A 149 -14.08 3.88 -16.19
C ASN A 149 -13.46 4.94 -17.11
N ALA A 150 -13.90 6.20 -17.04
CA ALA A 150 -13.28 7.28 -17.79
C ALA A 150 -11.78 7.42 -17.47
N LEU A 151 -11.36 7.16 -16.23
CA LEU A 151 -9.96 7.17 -15.80
C LEU A 151 -9.18 5.94 -16.32
N ARG A 152 -9.88 4.83 -16.58
CA ARG A 152 -9.29 3.58 -17.12
C ARG A 152 -8.85 3.71 -18.57
N PHE A 153 -9.55 4.53 -19.34
CA PHE A 153 -9.35 4.69 -20.78
C PHE A 153 -8.72 6.04 -21.20
N ARG A 154 -8.50 6.98 -20.27
CA ARG A 154 -7.87 8.28 -20.58
C ARG A 154 -6.38 8.12 -20.87
N SER A 155 -5.94 8.48 -22.08
CA SER A 155 -4.54 8.66 -22.48
C SER A 155 -3.74 9.47 -21.45
N SER A 156 -2.48 9.10 -21.23
CA SER A 156 -1.53 9.60 -20.22
C SER A 156 -1.13 11.08 -20.32
N THR A 157 -1.94 11.93 -20.94
CA THR A 157 -1.59 13.33 -21.26
C THR A 157 -2.50 14.37 -20.58
N THR A 158 -3.08 14.09 -19.40
CA THR A 158 -3.92 15.09 -18.72
C THR A 158 -3.20 15.79 -17.56
N SER A 159 -2.07 16.42 -17.87
CA SER A 159 -1.72 17.70 -17.25
C SER A 159 -2.60 18.78 -17.89
N LYS A 160 -3.89 18.83 -17.54
CA LYS A 160 -4.80 19.93 -17.89
C LYS A 160 -6.05 19.88 -17.02
N MET A 161 -5.94 20.44 -15.82
CA MET A 161 -7.06 21.07 -15.12
C MET A 161 -6.58 22.43 -14.64
N ILE A 162 -6.55 23.38 -15.56
CA ILE A 162 -6.47 24.81 -15.24
C ILE A 162 -7.92 25.25 -14.97
N ASN A 163 -8.19 25.77 -13.77
CA ASN A 163 -9.43 26.42 -13.31
C ASN A 163 -10.61 25.56 -12.79
N GLN A 164 -10.38 24.36 -12.24
CA GLN A 164 -11.37 23.73 -11.35
C GLN A 164 -10.75 23.56 -9.95
N GLU A 165 -11.57 23.82 -8.94
CA GLU A 165 -11.29 23.57 -7.51
C GLU A 165 -10.41 22.33 -7.34
N TYR A 166 -9.29 22.46 -6.64
CA TYR A 166 -8.31 21.38 -6.46
C TYR A 166 -9.02 20.18 -5.81
N LYS A 167 -9.39 19.20 -6.62
CA LYS A 167 -9.86 17.91 -6.14
C LYS A 167 -8.61 17.07 -5.91
N PRO A 168 -8.33 16.61 -4.67
CA PRO A 168 -7.26 15.67 -4.46
C PRO A 168 -7.49 14.46 -5.39
N PRO A 169 -6.42 13.83 -5.92
CA PRO A 169 -6.54 12.70 -6.84
C PRO A 169 -7.07 11.41 -6.17
N TYR A 170 -7.64 11.54 -4.97
CA TYR A 170 -8.15 10.48 -4.13
C TYR A 170 -9.38 10.93 -3.34
N LEU A 171 -10.19 9.94 -2.93
CA LEU A 171 -11.30 10.10 -2.02
C LEU A 171 -10.84 9.72 -0.60
N GLU A 172 -10.88 10.69 0.32
CA GLU A 172 -10.46 10.49 1.71
C GLU A 172 -11.65 10.16 2.62
N ALA A 173 -11.42 9.29 3.60
CA ALA A 173 -12.27 9.15 4.79
C ALA A 173 -11.39 9.11 6.03
N ILE A 174 -11.91 9.65 7.13
CA ILE A 174 -11.24 9.70 8.43
C ILE A 174 -12.02 8.79 9.38
N PHE A 175 -11.29 7.94 10.10
CA PHE A 175 -11.82 7.06 11.11
C PHE A 175 -11.32 7.56 12.46
N ASN A 176 -12.23 8.08 13.30
CA ASN A 176 -11.89 8.73 14.57
C ASN A 176 -11.52 7.71 15.67
N GLY A 177 -10.57 6.82 15.40
CA GLY A 177 -10.13 5.76 16.33
C GLY A 177 -11.06 4.53 16.40
N GLU A 178 -12.05 4.45 15.50
CA GLU A 178 -13.04 3.38 15.46
C GLU A 178 -12.46 2.05 14.93
N MET A 179 -11.37 2.12 14.15
CA MET A 179 -10.74 0.96 13.55
C MET A 179 -9.51 0.55 14.36
N LYS A 180 -9.59 -0.61 15.02
CA LYS A 180 -8.47 -1.25 15.73
C LYS A 180 -8.30 -2.65 15.20
N LEU A 181 -7.12 -2.95 14.69
CA LEU A 181 -6.78 -4.23 14.09
C LEU A 181 -5.74 -4.92 14.94
N LYS A 182 -5.97 -6.17 15.31
CA LYS A 182 -4.95 -7.04 15.89
C LYS A 182 -4.15 -7.71 14.78
N LYS A 183 -2.94 -8.14 15.11
CA LYS A 183 -2.11 -8.94 14.20
C LYS A 183 -2.88 -10.20 13.78
N GLY A 184 -3.03 -10.41 12.46
CA GLY A 184 -3.72 -11.55 11.87
C GLY A 184 -5.22 -11.35 11.60
N ASP A 185 -5.82 -10.25 12.07
CA ASP A 185 -7.22 -9.94 11.76
C ASP A 185 -7.42 -9.81 10.24
N GLU A 186 -8.49 -10.37 9.70
CA GLU A 186 -8.83 -10.22 8.29
C GLU A 186 -9.25 -8.77 8.00
N LEU A 187 -8.53 -8.10 7.10
CA LEU A 187 -8.81 -6.73 6.71
C LEU A 187 -9.76 -6.70 5.50
N GLY A 188 -9.50 -7.54 4.50
CA GLY A 188 -10.26 -7.53 3.26
C GLY A 188 -9.80 -8.59 2.27
N CYS A 189 -10.26 -8.46 1.03
CA CYS A 189 -9.89 -9.39 -0.03
C CYS A 189 -9.86 -8.75 -1.42
N PHE A 190 -9.07 -9.39 -2.28
CA PHE A 190 -9.10 -9.21 -3.72
C PHE A 190 -9.90 -10.34 -4.36
N ARG A 191 -10.47 -10.10 -5.54
CA ARG A 191 -11.11 -11.17 -6.32
C ARG A 191 -10.14 -12.00 -7.16
N LEU A 192 -8.99 -11.47 -7.59
CA LEU A 192 -7.92 -12.18 -8.33
C LEU A 192 -6.61 -11.35 -8.28
N GLY A 193 -5.53 -11.76 -8.96
CA GLY A 193 -4.15 -11.25 -8.80
C GLY A 193 -3.96 -9.76 -8.50
N SER A 194 -3.13 -9.45 -7.49
CA SER A 194 -3.08 -8.14 -6.85
C SER A 194 -1.73 -7.88 -6.18
N THR A 195 -1.57 -6.71 -5.56
CA THR A 195 -0.35 -6.38 -4.82
C THR A 195 -0.71 -5.71 -3.50
N VAL A 196 -0.05 -6.12 -2.42
CA VAL A 196 -0.03 -5.40 -1.15
C VAL A 196 1.29 -4.64 -1.05
N VAL A 197 1.21 -3.35 -0.73
CA VAL A 197 2.37 -2.52 -0.40
C VAL A 197 2.22 -2.05 1.04
N LEU A 198 3.21 -2.40 1.87
CA LEU A 198 3.34 -1.91 3.23
C LEU A 198 4.36 -0.78 3.24
N VAL A 199 4.05 0.31 3.94
CA VAL A 199 5.01 1.39 4.24
C VAL A 199 4.89 1.72 5.73
N PHE A 200 5.98 1.66 6.48
CA PHE A 200 5.91 1.78 7.94
C PHE A 200 7.20 2.29 8.57
N GLU A 201 7.07 3.00 9.69
CA GLU A 201 8.21 3.42 10.51
C GLU A 201 8.61 2.30 11.46
N ALA A 202 9.92 2.04 11.59
CA ALA A 202 10.44 1.07 12.53
C ALA A 202 11.87 1.43 12.99
N PRO A 203 12.39 0.89 14.11
CA PRO A 203 13.72 1.26 14.62
C PRO A 203 14.87 0.88 13.68
N THR A 204 15.74 1.84 13.35
CA THR A 204 16.79 1.70 12.32
C THR A 204 17.75 0.53 12.54
N ASN A 205 18.08 0.21 13.78
CA ASN A 205 19.13 -0.76 14.14
C ASN A 205 18.63 -1.95 15.00
N LYS A 206 17.31 -2.13 15.13
CA LYS A 206 16.72 -3.21 15.95
C LYS A 206 15.78 -4.12 15.17
N LEU A 207 15.99 -4.23 13.87
CA LEU A 207 15.12 -5.01 12.99
C LEU A 207 15.92 -6.02 12.19
N LYS A 208 15.39 -7.24 12.13
CA LYS A 208 15.87 -8.30 11.24
C LYS A 208 14.79 -8.64 10.23
N TRP A 209 15.12 -8.42 8.96
CA TRP A 209 14.33 -8.95 7.85
C TRP A 209 14.40 -10.48 7.84
N CYS A 210 13.24 -11.10 7.77
CA CYS A 210 13.07 -12.55 7.68
C CYS A 210 12.80 -13.02 6.24
N VAL A 211 12.70 -12.07 5.32
CA VAL A 211 12.38 -12.27 3.91
C VAL A 211 13.37 -11.53 3.02
N LYS A 212 13.44 -11.93 1.75
CA LYS A 212 14.23 -11.27 0.72
C LYS A 212 13.44 -11.16 -0.59
N PRO A 213 13.79 -10.23 -1.49
CA PRO A 213 13.16 -10.16 -2.81
C PRO A 213 13.24 -11.50 -3.57
N GLY A 214 12.15 -11.89 -4.23
CA GLY A 214 11.94 -13.17 -4.90
C GLY A 214 11.52 -14.33 -3.99
N GLN A 215 11.46 -14.14 -2.67
CA GLN A 215 11.01 -15.17 -1.74
C GLN A 215 9.48 -15.28 -1.74
N ARG A 216 8.98 -16.52 -1.78
CA ARG A 216 7.57 -16.83 -1.52
C ARG A 216 7.30 -16.82 -0.02
N VAL A 217 6.18 -16.21 0.37
CA VAL A 217 5.71 -16.10 1.75
C VAL A 217 4.26 -16.56 1.85
N LYS A 218 3.90 -17.06 3.02
CA LYS A 218 2.51 -17.35 3.41
C LYS A 218 2.01 -16.37 4.46
N LEU A 219 0.70 -16.19 4.49
CA LEU A 219 0.00 -15.44 5.53
C LEU A 219 0.50 -15.87 6.92
N GLY A 220 0.88 -14.89 7.73
CA GLY A 220 1.34 -15.12 9.11
C GLY A 220 2.83 -15.46 9.24
N GLU A 221 3.56 -15.72 8.16
CA GLU A 221 5.01 -15.90 8.22
C GLU A 221 5.72 -14.59 8.59
N PRO A 222 6.82 -14.62 9.37
CA PRO A 222 7.50 -13.40 9.78
C PRO A 222 8.09 -12.63 8.59
N ILE A 223 7.83 -11.32 8.52
CA ILE A 223 8.50 -10.39 7.60
C ILE A 223 9.66 -9.70 8.32
N ILE A 224 9.40 -9.17 9.52
CA ILE A 224 10.41 -8.52 10.37
C ILE A 224 10.26 -8.97 11.81
N MET A 225 11.40 -9.23 12.45
CA MET A 225 11.51 -9.46 13.89
C MET A 225 12.31 -8.34 14.56
N ASP A 226 12.00 -8.10 15.83
CA ASP A 226 12.73 -7.17 16.67
C ASP A 226 13.99 -7.87 17.19
N CYS A 227 15.12 -7.16 17.21
CA CYS A 227 16.42 -7.62 17.69
C CYS A 227 16.78 -7.00 19.05
#